data_AF-A0A836Q8K8-F1
#
_entry.id   AF-A0A836Q8K8-F1
#
_cell.length_a   1.000
_cell.length_b   1.000
_cell.length_c   1.000
_cell.angle_alpha   90.00
_cell.angle_beta   90.00
_cell.angle_gamma   90.00
#
_symmetry.space_group_name_H-M   'P 1'
#
loop_
_entity.id
_entity.type
_entity.pdbx_description
1 polymer ?
#
loop_
_entity_poly.entity_id
_entity_poly.type
_entity_poly.pdbx_seq_one_letter_code
_entity_poly.pdbx_strand_id
1 'polypeptide(L)' 'MSEIIQKLNPRQNTVEQVHVILRKDIIDMRLKPGEAISEKELCGRFGISRTPVREACLRLSFDNLVEVFPQR' A
#
# COMPACT_ATOMS: atom_id res chain seq x y z
N MET A 1 18.25 9.03 6.98
CA MET A 1 16.84 8.83 7.33
C MET A 1 16.52 7.36 7.24
N SER A 2 16.44 6.68 8.37
CA SER A 2 16.04 5.28 8.45
C SER A 2 14.54 5.22 8.23
N GLU A 3 14.10 4.85 7.03
CA GLU A 3 12.70 4.50 6.81
C GLU A 3 12.34 3.34 7.73
N ILE A 4 11.42 3.60 8.66
CA ILE A 4 10.86 2.58 9.53
C ILE A 4 10.08 1.62 8.61
N ILE A 5 10.65 0.44 8.36
CA ILE A 5 9.91 -0.67 7.75
C ILE A 5 8.75 -0.97 8.68
N GLN A 6 7.52 -0.71 8.23
CA GLN A 6 6.34 -1.12 8.97
C GLN A 6 6.29 -2.65 8.95
N LYS A 7 6.63 -3.28 10.08
CA LYS A 7 6.62 -4.73 10.22
C LYS A 7 5.19 -5.25 10.16
N LEU A 8 4.91 -6.07 9.15
CA LEU A 8 3.68 -6.84 9.05
C LEU A 8 3.71 -8.01 10.03
N ASN A 9 2.54 -8.36 10.57
CA ASN A 9 2.33 -9.52 11.40
C ASN A 9 2.07 -10.75 10.53
N PRO A 10 2.94 -11.78 10.55
CA PRO A 10 2.78 -12.96 9.70
C PRO A 10 1.60 -13.86 10.10
N ARG A 11 0.99 -13.63 11.26
CA ARG A 11 -0.19 -14.37 11.73
C ARG A 11 -1.51 -13.75 11.28
N GLN A 12 -1.47 -12.59 10.60
CA GLN A 12 -2.63 -11.86 10.14
C GLN A 12 -2.63 -11.78 8.62
N ASN A 13 -3.79 -11.45 8.05
CA ASN A 13 -3.93 -11.31 6.60
C ASN A 13 -3.04 -10.16 6.09
N THR A 14 -2.06 -10.49 5.23
CA THR A 14 -1.11 -9.51 4.68
C THR A 14 -1.80 -8.42 3.85
N VAL A 15 -2.81 -8.78 3.05
CA VAL A 15 -3.58 -7.85 2.19
C VAL A 15 -4.32 -6.83 3.04
N GLU A 16 -4.98 -7.30 4.09
CA GLU A 16 -5.72 -6.45 5.03
C GLU A 16 -4.79 -5.49 5.75
N GLN A 17 -3.63 -5.96 6.23
CA GLN A 17 -2.66 -5.11 6.90
C GLN A 17 -2.14 -4.00 5.96
N VAL A 18 -1.80 -4.34 4.72
CA VAL A 18 -1.34 -3.36 3.73
C VAL A 18 -2.44 -2.34 3.42
N HIS A 19 -3.68 -2.78 3.24
CA HIS A 19 -4.83 -1.89 3.02
C HIS A 19 -5.02 -0.91 4.18
N VAL A 20 -5.04 -1.40 5.43
CA VAL A 20 -5.21 -0.56 6.63
C VAL A 20 -4.08 0.46 6.76
N ILE A 21 -2.83 0.03 6.54
CA ILE A 21 -1.67 0.91 6.63
C ILE A 21 -1.72 2.00 5.56
N LEU A 22 -1.97 1.64 4.30
CA LEU A 22 -2.02 2.60 3.21
C LEU A 22 -3.20 3.56 3.34
N ARG A 23 -4.38 3.07 3.74
CA ARG A 23 -5.53 3.92 4.06
C ARG A 23 -5.19 4.93 5.13
N LYS A 24 -4.51 4.50 6.20
CA LYS A 24 -4.05 5.40 7.27
C LYS A 24 -3.06 6.43 6.73
N ASP A 25 -2.10 6.03 5.91
CA ASP A 25 -1.12 6.95 5.34
C ASP A 25 -1.76 7.99 4.40
N ILE A 26 -2.83 7.64 3.67
CA ILE A 26 -3.61 8.59 2.86
C ILE A 26 -4.37 9.57 3.75
N ILE A 27 -5.09 9.08 4.78
CA ILE A 27 -5.87 9.91 5.71
C ILE A 27 -4.96 10.86 6.51
N ASP A 28 -3.80 10.36 6.94
CA ASP A 28 -2.80 11.13 7.68
C ASP A 28 -1.96 12.04 6.74
N MET A 29 -2.28 12.11 5.43
CA MET A 29 -1.58 12.92 4.42
C MET A 29 -0.08 12.62 4.28
N ARG A 30 0.35 11.41 4.63
CA ARG A 30 1.71 10.89 4.39
C ARG A 30 1.89 10.48 2.94
N LEU A 31 0.83 9.96 2.32
CA LEU A 31 0.68 9.85 0.87
C LEU A 31 -0.22 10.99 0.43
N LYS A 32 0.29 11.91 -0.39
CA LYS A 32 -0.47 13.10 -0.78
C LYS A 32 -1.46 12.77 -1.91
N PRO A 33 -2.60 13.48 -1.98
CA PRO A 33 -3.48 13.39 -3.14
C PRO A 33 -2.73 13.67 -4.44
N GLY A 34 -2.90 12.81 -5.44
CA GLY A 34 -2.20 12.89 -6.73
C GLY A 34 -0.75 12.41 -6.71
N GLU A 35 -0.21 12.00 -5.56
CA GLU A 35 1.10 11.36 -5.49
C GLU A 35 1.04 9.97 -6.10
N ALA A 36 1.86 9.73 -7.14
CA ALA A 36 1.97 8.42 -7.75
C ALA A 36 2.86 7.53 -6.88
N ILE A 37 2.39 6.32 -6.57
CA ILE A 37 3.16 5.30 -5.87
C ILE A 37 3.11 4.00 -6.65
N SER A 38 4.28 3.39 -6.89
CA SER A 38 4.37 2.15 -7.64
C SER A 38 4.19 0.92 -6.73
N GLU A 39 3.62 -0.16 -7.28
CA GLU A 39 3.59 -1.45 -6.56
C GLU A 39 5.00 -1.91 -6.17
N LYS A 40 6.02 -1.59 -6.98
CA LYS A 40 7.42 -1.93 -6.70
C LYS A 40 7.94 -1.25 -5.44
N GLU A 41 7.67 0.03 -5.26
CA GLU A 41 8.03 0.78 -4.05
C GLU A 41 7.30 0.23 -2.83
N LEU A 42 6.01 -0.07 -2.95
CA LEU A 42 5.23 -0.68 -1.88
C LEU A 42 5.74 -2.08 -1.50
N CYS A 43 6.10 -2.91 -2.48
CA CYS A 43 6.73 -4.20 -2.23
C CYS A 43 8.04 -4.04 -1.44
N GLY A 44 8.87 -3.07 -1.81
CA GLY A 44 10.11 -2.76 -1.10
C GLY A 44 9.86 -2.26 0.33
N ARG A 45 8.89 -1.36 0.49
CA ARG A 45 8.48 -0.78 1.78
C ARG A 45 8.01 -1.83 2.78
N PHE A 46 7.24 -2.81 2.31
CA PHE A 46 6.63 -3.84 3.16
C PHE A 46 7.42 -5.16 3.20
N GLY A 47 8.38 -5.35 2.28
CA GLY A 47 9.14 -6.60 2.16
C GLY A 47 8.31 -7.80 1.71
N ILE A 48 7.31 -7.59 0.85
CA ILE A 48 6.37 -8.62 0.38
C ILE A 48 6.29 -8.70 -1.15
N SER A 49 5.62 -9.74 -1.66
CA SER A 49 5.39 -9.90 -3.11
C SER A 49 4.32 -8.94 -3.65
N ARG A 50 4.22 -8.86 -4.98
CA ARG A 50 3.28 -7.96 -5.66
C ARG A 50 1.82 -8.32 -5.46
N THR A 51 1.47 -9.61 -5.37
CA THR A 51 0.08 -10.06 -5.23
C THR A 51 -0.66 -9.38 -4.07
N PRO A 52 -0.16 -9.41 -2.81
CA PRO A 52 -0.84 -8.76 -1.70
C PRO A 52 -0.88 -7.23 -1.82
N VAL A 53 0.15 -6.62 -2.40
CA VAL A 53 0.16 -5.17 -2.67
C VAL A 53 -0.93 -4.80 -3.66
N ARG A 54 -1.00 -5.51 -4.79
CA ARG A 54 -1.99 -5.28 -5.84
C ARG A 54 -3.41 -5.43 -5.32
N GLU A 55 -3.68 -6.49 -4.55
CA GLU A 55 -5.01 -6.69 -3.95
C GLU A 55 -5.37 -5.57 -2.96
N ALA A 56 -4.43 -5.11 -2.14
CA ALA A 56 -4.67 -3.99 -1.23
C ALA A 56 -4.94 -2.68 -1.99
N CYS A 57 -4.18 -2.39 -3.06
CA CYS A 57 -4.41 -1.24 -3.93
C CYS A 57 -5.77 -1.31 -4.62
N LEU A 58 -6.19 -2.49 -5.09
CA LEU A 58 -7.54 -2.69 -5.66
C LEU A 58 -8.63 -2.40 -4.63
N ARG A 59 -8.48 -2.88 -3.37
CA ARG A 59 -9.42 -2.56 -2.28
C ARG A 59 -9.49 -1.06 -1.98
N LEU A 60 -8.35 -0.36 -1.95
CA LEU A 60 -8.33 1.10 -1.80
C LEU A 60 -9.00 1.81 -2.97
N SER A 61 -8.93 1.24 -4.17
CA SER A 61 -9.60 1.78 -5.35
C SER A 61 -11.12 1.65 -5.24
N PHE A 62 -11.62 0.52 -4.73
CA PHE A 62 -13.04 0.37 -4.39
C PHE A 62 -13.51 1.37 -3.32
N ASP A 63 -12.62 1.75 -2.39
CA ASP A 63 -12.87 2.79 -1.39
C ASP A 63 -12.78 4.23 -1.97
N ASN A 64 -12.49 4.39 -3.26
CA ASN A 64 -12.22 5.66 -3.94
C ASN A 64 -11.05 6.46 -3.34
N LEU A 65 -10.06 5.78 -2.76
CA LEU A 65 -8.87 6.41 -2.17
C LEU A 65 -7.68 6.46 -3.13
N VAL A 66 -7.66 5.58 -4.14
CA VAL A 66 -6.59 5.50 -5.14
C VAL A 66 -7.15 5.18 -6.53
N GLU A 67 -6.44 5.64 -7.55
CA GLU A 67 -6.63 5.22 -8.94
C GLU A 67 -5.52 4.26 -9.35
N VAL A 68 -5.87 3.14 -9.98
CA VAL A 68 -4.92 2.12 -10.41
C VAL A 68 -4.67 2.23 -11.91
N PHE A 69 -3.43 2.57 -12.28
CA PHE A 69 -3.01 2.66 -13.67
C PHE A 69 -2.23 1.40 -14.10
N PRO A 70 -2.49 0.85 -15.29
CA PRO A 70 -1.69 -0.25 -15.83
C PRO A 70 -0.27 0.25 -16.17
N GLN A 71 0.75 -0.43 -15.63
CA GLN A 71 2.14 -0.28 -16.07
C GLN A 71 2.41 -1.24 -17.24
N ARG A 72 2.88 -0.69 -18.37
CA ARG A 72 3.38 -1.46 -19.53
C ARG A 72 4.82 -1.91 -19.33
#